data_AF-A0A9Q8UTC4-F1
#
_entry.id   AF-A0A9Q8UTC4-F1
#
_cell.length_a   1.000
_cell.length_b   1.000
_cell.length_c   1.000
_cell.angle_alpha   90.00
_cell.angle_beta   90.00
_cell.angle_gamma   90.00
#
_symmetry.space_group_name_H-M   'P 1'
#
loop_
_entity.id
_entity.type
_entity.pdbx_description
1 polymer ?
#
loop_
_entity_poly.entity_id
_entity_poly.type
_entity_poly.pdbx_seq_one_letter_code
_entity_poly.pdbx_strand_id
1 'polypeptide(L)'
;MPLMILSVVADEVICMLGCSPCSIIRIQRVAGDGVMFAGRSKNFWWHASKTRSPSYIVQQHTMSNPAQNDPAMAVGTDTTNDEILLAATNHDIETLKKLLRTGDARMQDPDAGFSPLHAAVAACESDRDLNDEEVDNERDAVHGNALTEESALATVKLLLENGAIWNELDNHDDTPGCIALRLGLKKVYEEIVAAGVRAELLFGRLDQYDLLPDNDAEEDHDDDAIHGMEPTPRGTASTANGQANDTAMDLDGMDPSPNPSTKVEDTTAGADSSVPTSTQTDETAEHTTEPVLSNPNVDSEAYLASKLTYSEGRLLDSDKNAVMMDWETEIMKVSADQICYKKGLRTMNIGHGMGIVDKMFLANDPEMHHIIEAHPEVMEKLRREGWHDMPNVTVHEGKWQDVLPKLVEQGVILDGIYYDTYAEDYKDLKELFQEYVIALMDSNGRFGFYNGLGADRQVCYDVYTKVSELDLFDAGMDVEWTILKVPDLAQTSNPGANWEGIRRPYWCVPEYRLPTCKFVG
;
A
#
# COMPACT_ATOMS: atom_id res chain seq x y z
N MET A 1 -76.23 -35.12 -20.33
CA MET A 1 -76.10 -36.18 -21.36
C MET A 1 -75.68 -35.52 -22.67
N PRO A 2 -74.77 -36.08 -23.49
CA PRO A 2 -73.47 -36.70 -23.19
C PRO A 2 -72.28 -36.00 -23.91
N LEU A 3 -71.08 -36.53 -23.63
CA LEU A 3 -69.74 -36.42 -24.24
C LEU A 3 -69.65 -35.93 -25.71
N MET A 4 -68.53 -35.33 -26.19
CA MET A 4 -67.24 -36.03 -26.38
C MET A 4 -66.05 -35.09 -26.69
N ILE A 5 -64.86 -35.60 -26.38
CA ILE A 5 -63.52 -35.00 -26.35
C ILE A 5 -62.85 -34.99 -27.73
N LEU A 6 -62.01 -33.98 -28.00
CA LEU A 6 -60.74 -34.16 -28.74
C LEU A 6 -59.71 -33.07 -28.36
N SER A 7 -58.77 -33.48 -27.51
CA SER A 7 -57.33 -33.20 -27.51
C SER A 7 -56.78 -31.82 -27.90
N VAL A 8 -56.17 -31.19 -26.89
CA VAL A 8 -54.85 -30.52 -26.85
C VAL A 8 -54.60 -29.36 -27.82
N VAL A 9 -54.57 -28.14 -27.25
CA VAL A 9 -53.67 -27.06 -27.66
C VAL A 9 -53.17 -26.36 -26.39
N ALA A 10 -51.91 -25.91 -26.44
CA ALA A 10 -51.31 -24.92 -25.54
C ALA A 10 -52.24 -23.73 -25.28
N ASP A 11 -52.05 -23.03 -24.17
CA ASP A 11 -52.34 -21.58 -24.13
C ASP A 11 -51.67 -20.95 -22.90
N GLU A 12 -50.66 -20.13 -23.18
CA GLU A 12 -50.42 -18.90 -22.43
C GLU A 12 -51.68 -18.04 -22.50
N VAL A 13 -52.10 -17.47 -21.37
CA VAL A 13 -53.04 -16.35 -21.36
C VAL A 13 -52.40 -15.22 -20.57
N ILE A 14 -51.89 -14.24 -21.30
CA ILE A 14 -51.52 -12.92 -20.76
C ILE A 14 -52.82 -12.12 -20.62
N CYS A 15 -53.07 -11.61 -19.42
CA CYS A 15 -54.07 -10.57 -19.21
C CYS A 15 -53.46 -9.51 -18.29
N MET A 16 -53.16 -8.33 -18.85
CA MET A 16 -52.85 -7.13 -18.08
C MET A 16 -54.11 -6.29 -17.95
N LEU A 17 -54.46 -5.90 -16.72
CA LEU A 17 -54.89 -4.55 -16.34
C LEU A 17 -55.26 -4.50 -14.83
N GLY A 18 -54.58 -3.61 -14.10
CA GLY A 18 -55.16 -2.89 -12.95
C GLY A 18 -54.75 -3.34 -11.54
N CYS A 19 -53.87 -2.54 -10.94
CA CYS A 19 -53.61 -2.38 -9.50
C CYS A 19 -52.95 -3.54 -8.71
N SER A 20 -51.90 -3.18 -7.94
CA SER A 20 -51.25 -3.95 -6.85
C SER A 20 -52.24 -4.72 -5.96
N PRO A 21 -51.87 -5.84 -5.27
CA PRO A 21 -50.63 -5.95 -4.47
C PRO A 21 -49.98 -7.36 -4.37
N CYS A 22 -48.81 -7.40 -3.71
CA CYS A 22 -48.25 -8.46 -2.85
C CYS A 22 -48.13 -9.92 -3.36
N SER A 23 -46.87 -10.33 -3.51
CA SER A 23 -46.25 -11.62 -3.16
C SER A 23 -47.13 -12.88 -3.08
N ILE A 24 -46.94 -13.78 -4.04
CA ILE A 24 -47.41 -15.18 -3.98
C ILE A 24 -46.21 -16.10 -3.74
N ILE A 25 -46.19 -16.73 -2.57
CA ILE A 25 -45.27 -17.82 -2.19
C ILE A 25 -45.66 -19.09 -2.95
N ARG A 26 -44.72 -19.71 -3.67
CA ARG A 26 -44.92 -20.98 -4.38
C ARG A 26 -44.19 -22.10 -3.64
N ILE A 27 -44.95 -22.97 -2.96
CA ILE A 27 -44.46 -24.22 -2.38
C ILE A 27 -44.41 -25.27 -3.49
N GLN A 28 -43.22 -25.81 -3.79
CA GLN A 28 -43.05 -26.92 -4.72
C GLN A 28 -42.74 -28.21 -3.95
N ARG A 29 -43.61 -29.20 -4.11
CA ARG A 29 -43.55 -30.51 -3.48
C ARG A 29 -42.90 -31.47 -4.47
N VAL A 30 -41.72 -31.99 -4.14
CA VAL A 30 -41.05 -33.05 -4.91
C VAL A 30 -41.54 -34.42 -4.42
N ALA A 31 -42.09 -35.20 -5.34
CA ALA A 31 -42.20 -36.67 -5.27
C ALA A 31 -41.25 -37.19 -6.37
N GLY A 32 -40.42 -38.21 -6.23
CA GLY A 32 -40.40 -39.34 -5.32
C GLY A 32 -40.59 -40.62 -6.13
N ASP A 33 -39.50 -41.20 -6.65
CA ASP A 33 -39.46 -42.56 -7.20
C ASP A 33 -38.26 -43.30 -6.57
N GLY A 34 -38.53 -44.47 -5.99
CA GLY A 34 -37.59 -45.26 -5.19
C GLY A 34 -36.91 -46.40 -5.95
N VAL A 35 -36.16 -47.24 -5.20
CA VAL A 35 -36.17 -48.73 -5.22
C VAL A 35 -35.03 -49.29 -4.35
N MET A 36 -35.45 -50.12 -3.37
CA MET A 36 -34.81 -51.28 -2.72
C MET A 36 -33.67 -51.14 -1.68
N PHE A 37 -34.05 -51.50 -0.44
CA PHE A 37 -33.18 -51.88 0.69
C PHE A 37 -32.99 -53.40 0.78
N ALA A 38 -31.82 -53.84 1.25
CA ALA A 38 -31.63 -55.12 1.95
C ALA A 38 -31.02 -54.83 3.33
N GLY A 39 -31.75 -55.16 4.41
CA GLY A 39 -31.36 -54.84 5.78
C GLY A 39 -30.74 -55.99 6.57
N ARG A 40 -30.26 -55.67 7.78
CA ARG A 40 -30.27 -56.58 8.93
C ARG A 40 -30.16 -55.81 10.27
N SER A 41 -31.18 -56.04 11.11
CA SER A 41 -31.14 -56.18 12.59
C SER A 41 -30.93 -54.87 13.41
N LYS A 42 -31.63 -54.54 14.51
CA LYS A 42 -32.49 -55.24 15.47
C LYS A 42 -33.33 -54.20 16.26
N ASN A 43 -34.59 -54.56 16.55
CA ASN A 43 -35.39 -54.37 17.78
C ASN A 43 -35.20 -53.10 18.65
N PHE A 44 -36.28 -52.34 18.89
CA PHE A 44 -37.08 -52.42 20.13
C PHE A 44 -38.38 -51.59 20.01
N TRP A 45 -39.48 -52.16 20.53
CA TRP A 45 -40.83 -51.56 20.63
C TRP A 45 -41.02 -50.87 21.99
N TRP A 46 -41.79 -49.77 22.08
CA TRP A 46 -43.13 -49.77 22.72
C TRP A 46 -43.90 -48.45 22.52
N HIS A 47 -45.20 -48.54 22.82
CA HIS A 47 -46.39 -47.84 22.32
C HIS A 47 -46.57 -46.31 22.40
N ALA A 48 -47.41 -45.87 21.46
CA ALA A 48 -48.21 -44.66 21.43
C ALA A 48 -49.37 -44.64 22.45
N SER A 49 -49.82 -43.45 22.82
CA SER A 49 -51.24 -43.20 23.10
C SER A 49 -51.66 -41.80 22.65
N LYS A 50 -52.78 -41.75 21.91
CA LYS A 50 -53.49 -40.55 21.45
C LYS A 50 -54.30 -39.97 22.60
N THR A 51 -54.51 -38.64 22.66
CA THR A 51 -55.81 -37.98 22.36
C THR A 51 -55.92 -36.53 22.89
N ARG A 52 -56.63 -35.72 22.09
CA ARG A 52 -57.52 -34.58 22.41
C ARG A 52 -56.94 -33.19 22.71
N SER A 53 -57.18 -32.28 21.76
CA SER A 53 -57.40 -30.84 21.95
C SER A 53 -58.62 -30.56 22.83
N PRO A 54 -58.63 -29.43 23.57
CA PRO A 54 -59.69 -28.44 23.33
C PRO A 54 -59.27 -26.96 23.49
N SER A 55 -59.75 -26.15 22.55
CA SER A 55 -60.48 -24.88 22.72
C SER A 55 -60.04 -23.89 23.82
N TYR A 56 -59.48 -22.74 23.42
CA TYR A 56 -59.29 -21.56 24.28
C TYR A 56 -60.56 -20.71 24.37
N ILE A 57 -60.92 -20.35 25.61
CA ILE A 57 -61.97 -19.40 25.98
C ILE A 57 -61.36 -17.99 26.04
N VAL A 58 -62.01 -17.03 25.41
CA VAL A 58 -61.74 -15.59 25.52
C VAL A 58 -62.27 -15.09 26.88
N GLN A 59 -61.39 -14.51 27.69
CA GLN A 59 -61.78 -13.58 28.75
C GLN A 59 -60.87 -12.35 28.70
N GLN A 60 -61.45 -11.22 28.29
CA GLN A 60 -60.85 -9.90 28.44
C GLN A 60 -60.83 -9.52 29.92
N HIS A 61 -59.65 -9.23 30.45
CA HIS A 61 -59.52 -8.40 31.65
C HIS A 61 -58.48 -7.31 31.41
N THR A 62 -58.97 -6.08 31.38
CA THR A 62 -58.20 -4.84 31.45
C THR A 62 -57.56 -4.69 32.82
N MET A 63 -56.23 -4.60 32.89
CA MET A 63 -55.52 -3.97 34.00
C MET A 63 -54.30 -3.20 33.47
N SER A 64 -54.25 -1.94 33.87
CA SER A 64 -53.24 -0.92 33.58
C SER A 64 -51.86 -1.32 34.13
N ASN A 65 -50.79 -1.13 33.34
CA ASN A 65 -49.42 -1.31 33.80
C ASN A 65 -48.69 0.05 33.84
N PRO A 66 -48.25 0.54 35.02
CA PRO A 66 -47.36 1.69 35.13
C PRO A 66 -45.92 1.19 35.14
N ALA A 67 -45.20 1.35 34.03
CA ALA A 67 -43.75 1.20 34.00
C ALA A 67 -43.18 2.21 33.01
N GLN A 68 -42.89 3.42 33.50
CA GLN A 68 -41.93 4.33 32.89
C GLN A 68 -40.60 4.20 33.63
N ASN A 69 -39.53 4.24 32.84
CA ASN A 69 -38.14 4.50 33.19
C ASN A 69 -37.41 3.44 34.01
N ASP A 70 -36.91 2.42 33.32
CA ASP A 70 -35.66 1.76 33.69
C ASP A 70 -34.49 2.44 32.94
N PRO A 71 -33.58 3.17 33.62
CA PRO A 71 -32.43 3.82 33.00
C PRO A 71 -31.28 2.84 32.66
N ALA A 72 -31.46 1.52 32.85
CA ALA A 72 -30.44 0.51 32.57
C ALA A 72 -30.44 -0.05 31.13
N MET A 73 -31.27 0.49 30.22
CA MET A 73 -31.34 0.08 28.81
C MET A 73 -30.94 1.21 27.82
N ALA A 74 -30.13 2.16 28.27
CA ALA A 74 -29.43 3.05 27.35
C ALA A 74 -28.11 2.37 26.94
N VAL A 75 -28.19 1.44 25.98
CA VAL A 75 -27.00 1.05 25.23
C VAL A 75 -26.64 2.28 24.39
N GLY A 76 -25.66 3.05 24.85
CA GLY A 76 -25.03 4.06 24.01
C GLY A 76 -24.18 3.34 22.98
N THR A 77 -24.81 2.80 21.94
CA THR A 77 -24.08 2.41 20.73
C THR A 77 -23.68 3.71 20.06
N ASP A 78 -22.39 4.04 20.12
CA ASP A 78 -21.83 5.05 19.23
C ASP A 78 -21.92 4.49 17.81
N THR A 79 -22.98 4.86 17.09
CA THR A 79 -23.25 4.43 15.70
C THR A 79 -22.51 5.29 14.69
N THR A 80 -21.64 6.21 15.12
CA THR A 80 -20.99 7.18 14.24
C THR A 80 -20.19 6.49 13.13
N ASN A 81 -19.51 5.39 13.43
CA ASN A 81 -18.74 4.63 12.44
C ASN A 81 -19.65 3.98 11.39
N ASP A 82 -20.72 3.32 11.83
CA ASP A 82 -21.71 2.71 10.93
C ASP A 82 -22.38 3.77 10.03
N GLU A 83 -22.66 4.95 10.59
CA GLU A 83 -23.23 6.08 9.85
C GLU A 83 -22.24 6.66 8.83
N ILE A 84 -20.94 6.71 9.14
CA ILE A 84 -19.89 7.15 8.20
C ILE A 84 -19.77 6.15 7.04
N LEU A 85 -19.69 4.85 7.34
CA LEU A 85 -19.66 3.79 6.32
C LEU A 85 -20.89 3.85 5.43
N LEU A 86 -22.08 4.00 6.02
CA LEU A 86 -23.33 4.08 5.28
C LEU A 86 -23.39 5.33 4.40
N ALA A 87 -22.95 6.49 4.92
CA ALA A 87 -22.87 7.72 4.13
C ALA A 87 -21.88 7.61 2.98
N ALA A 88 -20.72 6.98 3.21
CA ALA A 88 -19.72 6.71 2.18
C ALA A 88 -20.27 5.76 1.11
N THR A 89 -20.92 4.67 1.50
CA THR A 89 -21.54 3.67 0.59
C THR A 89 -22.62 4.31 -0.29
N ASN A 90 -23.38 5.26 0.24
CA ASN A 90 -24.45 5.94 -0.51
C ASN A 90 -23.96 7.18 -1.27
N HIS A 91 -22.66 7.52 -1.22
CA HIS A 91 -22.10 8.78 -1.71
C HIS A 91 -22.83 10.03 -1.18
N ASP A 92 -23.34 9.97 0.06
CA ASP A 92 -24.01 11.11 0.72
C ASP A 92 -22.97 12.06 1.31
N ILE A 93 -22.39 12.87 0.43
CA ILE A 93 -21.36 13.87 0.75
C ILE A 93 -21.81 14.84 1.85
N GLU A 94 -23.08 15.23 1.88
CA GLU A 94 -23.56 16.23 2.84
C GLU A 94 -23.71 15.66 4.26
N THR A 95 -24.09 14.39 4.38
CA THR A 95 -24.07 13.68 5.65
C THR A 95 -22.63 13.36 6.06
N LEU A 96 -21.81 12.87 5.13
CA LEU A 96 -20.41 12.51 5.39
C LEU A 96 -19.60 13.72 5.90
N LYS A 97 -19.76 14.91 5.31
CA LYS A 97 -19.15 16.16 5.81
C LYS A 97 -19.52 16.52 7.24
N LYS A 98 -20.71 16.15 7.72
CA LYS A 98 -21.14 16.43 9.10
C LYS A 98 -20.54 15.43 10.06
N LEU A 99 -20.57 14.15 9.69
CA LEU A 99 -20.05 13.05 10.50
C LEU A 99 -18.54 13.15 10.70
N LEU A 100 -17.78 13.48 9.64
CA LEU A 100 -16.31 13.62 9.69
C LEU A 100 -15.80 14.81 10.51
N ARG A 101 -16.68 15.68 11.04
CA ARG A 101 -16.26 16.74 11.97
C ARG A 101 -15.88 16.21 13.34
N THR A 102 -16.43 15.06 13.71
CA THR A 102 -16.24 14.44 15.03
C THR A 102 -15.87 12.97 14.93
N GLY A 103 -16.13 12.31 13.80
CA GLY A 103 -15.71 10.93 13.54
C GLY A 103 -14.38 10.85 12.78
N ASP A 104 -13.93 9.62 12.52
CA ASP A 104 -12.64 9.32 11.91
C ASP A 104 -12.81 8.71 10.52
N ALA A 105 -12.08 9.21 9.52
CA ALA A 105 -12.08 8.65 8.17
C ALA A 105 -11.22 7.37 8.04
N ARG A 106 -10.41 7.06 9.07
CA ARG A 106 -9.48 5.91 9.16
C ARG A 106 -10.09 4.69 9.87
N MET A 107 -11.37 4.76 10.20
CA MET A 107 -12.05 3.62 10.79
C MET A 107 -12.16 2.47 9.79
N GLN A 108 -12.19 1.23 10.29
CA GLN A 108 -12.53 0.04 9.50
C GLN A 108 -13.73 -0.69 10.12
N ASP A 109 -14.60 -1.19 9.26
CA ASP A 109 -15.63 -2.16 9.63
C ASP A 109 -14.98 -3.46 10.13
N PRO A 110 -15.37 -4.01 11.29
CA PRO A 110 -14.76 -5.20 11.85
C PRO A 110 -15.03 -6.49 11.05
N ASP A 111 -16.09 -6.54 10.24
CA ASP A 111 -16.50 -7.77 9.54
C ASP A 111 -15.77 -7.93 8.19
N ALA A 112 -15.72 -6.86 7.39
CA ALA A 112 -15.10 -6.84 6.07
C ALA A 112 -13.70 -6.20 6.05
N GLY A 113 -13.33 -5.44 7.08
CA GLY A 113 -12.13 -4.59 7.05
C GLY A 113 -12.30 -3.36 6.17
N PHE A 114 -13.53 -3.05 5.75
CA PHE A 114 -13.79 -1.93 4.86
C PHE A 114 -13.64 -0.62 5.62
N SER A 115 -12.76 0.24 5.13
CA SER A 115 -12.80 1.66 5.49
C SER A 115 -13.84 2.41 4.66
N PRO A 116 -14.21 3.65 5.03
CA PRO A 116 -15.13 4.46 4.24
C PRO A 116 -14.66 4.61 2.78
N LEU A 117 -13.35 4.58 2.55
CA LEU A 117 -12.77 4.64 1.20
C LEU A 117 -13.05 3.37 0.40
N HIS A 118 -12.91 2.18 1.01
CA HIS A 118 -13.33 0.91 0.41
C HIS A 118 -14.83 0.93 0.08
N ALA A 119 -15.66 1.34 1.04
CA ALA A 119 -17.11 1.35 0.91
C ALA A 119 -17.59 2.24 -0.25
N ALA A 120 -17.02 3.46 -0.38
CA ALA A 120 -17.34 4.36 -1.48
C ALA A 120 -16.95 3.77 -2.85
N VAL A 121 -15.81 3.08 -2.94
CA VAL A 121 -15.36 2.50 -4.22
C VAL A 121 -16.17 1.25 -4.57
N ALA A 122 -16.43 0.37 -3.61
CA ALA A 122 -17.19 -0.87 -3.79
C ALA A 122 -18.66 -0.61 -4.17
N ALA A 123 -19.26 0.52 -3.76
CA ALA A 123 -20.63 0.90 -4.12
C ALA A 123 -20.86 1.14 -5.63
N CYS A 124 -19.78 1.20 -6.42
CA CYS A 124 -19.84 1.25 -7.88
C CYS A 124 -19.89 -0.13 -8.56
N GLU A 125 -19.78 -1.24 -7.81
CA GLU A 125 -19.88 -2.59 -8.35
C GLU A 125 -21.31 -2.86 -8.87
N SER A 126 -21.40 -3.51 -10.03
CA SER A 126 -22.70 -3.79 -10.64
C SER A 126 -23.25 -5.14 -10.18
N ASP A 127 -24.56 -5.22 -9.92
CA ASP A 127 -25.24 -6.48 -9.54
C ASP A 127 -25.08 -7.60 -10.60
N ARG A 128 -24.60 -7.27 -11.81
CA ARG A 128 -24.34 -8.26 -12.86
C ARG A 128 -23.07 -9.05 -12.64
N ASP A 129 -22.12 -8.51 -11.87
CA ASP A 129 -20.84 -9.12 -11.59
C ASP A 129 -20.91 -10.12 -10.39
N LEU A 130 -22.04 -10.14 -9.67
CA LEU A 130 -22.31 -11.04 -8.54
C LEU A 130 -22.85 -12.43 -8.93
N ASN A 131 -22.92 -12.76 -10.23
CA ASN A 131 -23.66 -13.93 -10.71
C ASN A 131 -22.94 -15.30 -10.61
N ASP A 132 -21.83 -15.43 -9.86
CA ASP A 132 -21.16 -16.73 -9.67
C ASP A 132 -21.22 -17.32 -8.26
N GLU A 133 -21.82 -16.64 -7.27
CA GLU A 133 -22.15 -17.28 -5.98
C GLU A 133 -23.60 -16.96 -5.54
N GLU A 134 -24.37 -18.01 -5.23
CA GLU A 134 -25.70 -17.89 -4.63
C GLU A 134 -25.60 -17.23 -3.24
N VAL A 135 -25.75 -15.91 -3.18
CA VAL A 135 -25.86 -15.18 -1.90
C VAL A 135 -27.33 -14.81 -1.66
N ASP A 136 -27.83 -15.23 -0.50
CA ASP A 136 -29.17 -14.96 0.01
C ASP A 136 -29.47 -13.46 0.02
N ASN A 137 -30.69 -13.09 -0.41
CA ASN A 137 -31.13 -11.72 -0.66
C ASN A 137 -31.38 -10.91 0.64
N GLU A 138 -30.35 -10.60 1.41
CA GLU A 138 -30.41 -9.65 2.54
C GLU A 138 -29.18 -8.72 2.60
N ARG A 139 -28.85 -8.03 1.50
CA ARG A 139 -28.05 -6.79 1.56
C ARG A 139 -28.97 -5.61 1.30
N ASP A 140 -29.29 -4.87 2.35
CA ASP A 140 -30.16 -3.68 2.34
C ASP A 140 -29.39 -2.45 1.80
N ALA A 141 -28.89 -2.56 0.57
CA ALA A 141 -28.39 -1.39 -0.15
C ALA A 141 -29.60 -0.61 -0.69
N VAL A 142 -29.80 0.61 -0.17
CA VAL A 142 -30.95 1.48 -0.48
C VAL A 142 -31.02 1.89 -1.97
N HIS A 143 -30.00 1.57 -2.77
CA HIS A 143 -30.00 1.74 -4.22
C HIS A 143 -29.58 0.45 -4.94
N GLY A 144 -30.56 -0.31 -5.46
CA GLY A 144 -30.34 -1.50 -6.28
C GLY A 144 -29.78 -1.21 -7.70
N ASN A 145 -28.91 -0.21 -7.83
CA ASN A 145 -28.13 0.09 -9.03
C ASN A 145 -26.76 0.61 -8.59
N ALA A 146 -25.69 0.14 -9.24
CA ALA A 146 -24.34 0.67 -9.08
C ALA A 146 -24.32 2.20 -9.13
N LEU A 147 -23.62 2.82 -8.17
CA LEU A 147 -23.42 4.27 -8.17
C LEU A 147 -22.41 4.70 -9.24
N THR A 148 -22.47 5.96 -9.67
CA THR A 148 -21.61 6.43 -10.76
C THR A 148 -20.19 6.75 -10.27
N GLU A 149 -19.21 6.56 -11.15
CA GLU A 149 -17.81 6.93 -10.90
C GLU A 149 -17.67 8.40 -10.47
N GLU A 150 -18.43 9.33 -11.04
CA GLU A 150 -18.39 10.74 -10.65
C GLU A 150 -18.79 10.97 -9.20
N SER A 151 -19.79 10.22 -8.70
CA SER A 151 -20.24 10.32 -7.31
C SER A 151 -19.24 9.68 -6.34
N ALA A 152 -18.63 8.56 -6.74
CA ALA A 152 -17.54 7.94 -5.98
C ALA A 152 -16.33 8.87 -5.89
N LEU A 153 -15.90 9.47 -7.01
CA LEU A 153 -14.76 10.37 -7.07
C LEU A 153 -14.91 11.56 -6.10
N ALA A 154 -16.09 12.16 -6.03
CA ALA A 154 -16.34 13.27 -5.12
C ALA A 154 -16.31 12.83 -3.64
N THR A 155 -16.81 11.62 -3.35
CA THR A 155 -16.78 11.02 -2.00
C THR A 155 -15.37 10.65 -1.59
N VAL A 156 -14.61 10.00 -2.47
CA VAL A 156 -13.20 9.63 -2.31
C VAL A 156 -12.34 10.84 -2.00
N LYS A 157 -12.49 11.94 -2.74
CA LYS A 157 -11.78 13.20 -2.48
C LYS A 157 -12.04 13.72 -1.08
N LEU A 158 -13.30 13.78 -0.67
CA LEU A 158 -13.67 14.25 0.67
C LEU A 158 -13.04 13.37 1.76
N LEU A 159 -13.07 12.04 1.60
CA LEU A 159 -12.50 11.11 2.56
C LEU A 159 -10.98 11.29 2.69
N LEU A 160 -10.27 11.41 1.57
CA LEU A 160 -8.82 11.65 1.54
C LEU A 160 -8.46 13.01 2.17
N GLU A 161 -9.23 14.05 1.91
CA GLU A 161 -9.08 15.37 2.54
C GLU A 161 -9.30 15.34 4.07
N ASN A 162 -10.00 14.32 4.59
CA ASN A 162 -10.24 14.11 6.01
C ASN A 162 -9.41 12.96 6.59
N GLY A 163 -8.31 12.58 5.94
CA GLY A 163 -7.30 11.67 6.48
C GLY A 163 -7.53 10.18 6.23
N ALA A 164 -8.44 9.80 5.33
CA ALA A 164 -8.55 8.41 4.89
C ALA A 164 -7.23 7.90 4.28
N ILE A 165 -6.89 6.63 4.56
CA ILE A 165 -5.63 6.02 4.15
C ILE A 165 -5.80 5.38 2.77
N TRP A 166 -4.98 5.78 1.80
CA TRP A 166 -5.12 5.39 0.39
C TRP A 166 -4.76 3.93 0.09
N ASN A 167 -3.89 3.34 0.91
CA ASN A 167 -3.36 1.98 0.81
C ASN A 167 -3.79 1.06 1.95
N GLU A 168 -4.83 1.44 2.69
CA GLU A 168 -5.39 0.61 3.75
C GLU A 168 -5.88 -0.73 3.17
N LEU A 169 -5.67 -1.82 3.88
CA LEU A 169 -6.05 -3.16 3.43
C LEU A 169 -7.36 -3.60 4.10
N ASP A 170 -8.25 -4.17 3.31
CA ASP A 170 -9.39 -4.93 3.81
C ASP A 170 -9.00 -6.36 4.23
N ASN A 171 -9.99 -7.17 4.65
CA ASN A 171 -9.77 -8.56 5.05
C ASN A 171 -9.37 -9.51 3.88
N HIS A 172 -9.35 -9.03 2.64
CA HIS A 172 -8.94 -9.77 1.44
C HIS A 172 -7.59 -9.29 0.88
N ASP A 173 -6.84 -8.48 1.63
CA ASP A 173 -5.62 -7.83 1.17
C ASP A 173 -5.85 -6.93 -0.06
N ASP A 174 -7.03 -6.31 -0.20
CA ASP A 174 -7.32 -5.31 -1.20
C ASP A 174 -7.25 -3.90 -0.62
N THR A 175 -6.73 -2.98 -1.43
CA THR A 175 -6.84 -1.54 -1.15
C THR A 175 -8.03 -0.95 -1.89
N PRO A 176 -8.47 0.28 -1.56
CA PRO A 176 -9.48 0.96 -2.35
C PRO A 176 -9.04 1.14 -3.82
N GLY A 177 -7.73 1.28 -4.07
CA GLY A 177 -7.16 1.32 -5.41
C GLY A 177 -7.27 -0.01 -6.16
N CYS A 178 -7.11 -1.16 -5.47
CA CYS A 178 -7.32 -2.48 -6.06
C CYS A 178 -8.76 -2.66 -6.55
N ILE A 179 -9.73 -2.27 -5.71
CA ILE A 179 -11.15 -2.36 -6.06
C ILE A 179 -11.47 -1.41 -7.23
N ALA A 180 -10.98 -0.16 -7.18
CA ALA A 180 -11.18 0.81 -8.25
C ALA A 180 -10.64 0.30 -9.60
N LEU A 181 -9.46 -0.31 -9.59
CA LEU A 181 -8.85 -0.88 -10.79
C LEU A 181 -9.67 -2.05 -11.34
N ARG A 182 -10.12 -2.97 -10.47
CA ARG A 182 -10.94 -4.14 -10.85
C ARG A 182 -12.27 -3.73 -11.46
N LEU A 183 -12.92 -2.71 -10.91
CA LEU A 183 -14.18 -2.15 -11.39
C LEU A 183 -14.00 -1.23 -12.61
N GLY A 184 -12.76 -0.93 -13.03
CA GLY A 184 -12.47 -0.06 -14.16
C GLY A 184 -12.74 1.43 -13.92
N LEU A 185 -12.75 1.86 -12.66
CA LEU A 185 -13.01 3.24 -12.22
C LEU A 185 -11.74 4.09 -12.34
N LYS A 186 -11.38 4.45 -13.58
CA LYS A 186 -10.12 5.13 -13.91
C LYS A 186 -9.89 6.43 -13.15
N LYS A 187 -10.89 7.31 -13.04
CA LYS A 187 -10.75 8.62 -12.36
C LYS A 187 -10.57 8.44 -10.87
N VAL A 188 -11.28 7.48 -10.28
CA VAL A 188 -11.16 7.15 -8.86
C VAL A 188 -9.79 6.56 -8.58
N TYR A 189 -9.34 5.61 -9.41
CA TYR A 189 -8.01 5.02 -9.33
C TYR A 189 -6.90 6.09 -9.44
N GLU A 190 -7.00 6.99 -10.41
CA GLU A 190 -6.05 8.10 -10.60
C GLU A 190 -6.01 9.04 -9.38
N GLU A 191 -7.15 9.30 -8.73
CA GLU A 191 -7.19 10.12 -7.51
C GLU A 191 -6.54 9.40 -6.32
N ILE A 192 -6.76 8.09 -6.17
CA ILE A 192 -6.11 7.29 -5.11
C ILE A 192 -4.60 7.28 -5.30
N VAL A 193 -4.12 7.05 -6.54
CA VAL A 193 -2.69 7.14 -6.87
C VAL A 193 -2.16 8.55 -6.58
N ALA A 194 -2.88 9.60 -6.98
CA ALA A 194 -2.45 10.98 -6.72
C ALA A 194 -2.40 11.30 -5.22
N ALA A 195 -3.32 10.74 -4.42
CA ALA A 195 -3.29 10.88 -2.97
C ALA A 195 -2.11 10.14 -2.34
N GLY A 196 -1.80 8.93 -2.81
CA GLY A 196 -0.60 8.20 -2.40
C GLY A 196 0.66 9.00 -2.67
N VAL A 197 0.84 9.52 -3.89
CA VAL A 197 2.00 10.36 -4.23
C VAL A 197 2.11 11.59 -3.32
N ARG A 198 0.98 12.28 -3.05
CA ARG A 198 0.99 13.43 -2.12
C ARG A 198 1.39 13.03 -0.71
N ALA A 199 0.92 11.89 -0.22
CA ALA A 199 1.25 11.38 1.10
C ALA A 199 2.74 11.06 1.21
N GLU A 200 3.29 10.27 0.27
CA GLU A 200 4.71 9.88 0.26
C GLU A 200 5.65 11.09 0.18
N LEU A 201 5.34 12.10 -0.65
CA LEU A 201 6.14 13.32 -0.75
C LEU A 201 6.05 14.18 0.52
N LEU A 202 4.88 14.20 1.18
CA LEU A 202 4.71 14.92 2.44
C LEU A 202 5.53 14.25 3.56
N PHE A 203 5.42 12.93 3.73
CA PHE A 203 6.17 12.19 4.74
C PHE A 203 7.68 12.28 4.50
N GLY A 204 8.12 12.11 3.25
CA GLY A 204 9.53 12.29 2.90
C GLY A 204 10.07 13.70 3.20
N ARG A 205 9.21 14.72 3.27
CA ARG A 205 9.61 16.08 3.70
C ARG A 205 9.55 16.25 5.21
N LEU A 206 8.58 15.65 5.90
CA LEU A 206 8.45 15.71 7.35
C LEU A 206 9.60 14.98 8.06
N ASP A 207 10.08 13.87 7.50
CA ASP A 207 11.24 13.14 8.03
C ASP A 207 12.54 13.96 7.98
N GLN A 208 12.60 14.99 7.13
CA GLN A 208 13.73 15.94 7.08
C GLN A 208 13.59 17.10 8.05
N TYR A 209 12.40 17.31 8.63
CA TYR A 209 12.19 18.29 9.68
C TYR A 209 12.61 17.68 11.02
N ASP A 210 13.92 17.72 11.29
CA ASP A 210 14.37 17.70 12.68
C ASP A 210 13.73 18.90 13.39
N LEU A 211 12.96 18.63 14.45
CA LEU A 211 12.45 19.69 15.33
C LEU A 211 13.65 20.54 15.77
N LEU A 212 13.63 21.83 15.44
CA LEU A 212 14.63 22.78 15.90
C LEU A 212 14.75 22.60 17.42
N PRO A 213 15.96 22.43 17.98
CA PRO A 213 16.11 22.37 19.42
C PRO A 213 15.50 23.66 19.99
N ASP A 214 14.56 23.51 20.92
CA ASP A 214 14.02 24.61 21.70
C ASP A 214 15.22 25.33 22.31
N ASN A 215 15.52 26.51 21.75
CA ASN A 215 16.61 27.34 22.23
C ASN A 215 16.12 28.04 23.51
N ASP A 216 15.95 27.27 24.58
CA ASP A 216 15.87 27.79 25.96
C ASP A 216 17.28 28.20 26.43
N ALA A 217 18.04 28.86 25.54
CA ALA A 217 19.21 29.61 25.93
C ALA A 217 18.71 31.00 26.32
N GLU A 218 18.56 31.18 27.63
CA GLU A 218 18.58 32.45 28.34
C GLU A 218 19.36 33.52 27.55
N GLU A 219 18.64 34.45 26.91
CA GLU A 219 19.23 35.63 26.28
C GLU A 219 19.80 36.53 27.38
N ASP A 220 21.06 36.32 27.72
CA ASP A 220 21.87 37.36 28.35
C ASP A 220 21.97 38.54 27.37
N HIS A 221 21.31 39.63 27.74
CA HIS A 221 21.43 40.94 27.13
C HIS A 221 22.91 41.30 26.89
N ASP A 222 23.28 41.50 25.63
CA ASP A 222 24.26 42.52 25.27
C ASP A 222 23.90 43.12 23.90
N ASP A 223 23.42 44.37 23.95
CA ASP A 223 23.28 45.27 22.82
C ASP A 223 24.65 45.49 22.17
N ASP A 224 24.85 45.04 20.93
CA ASP A 224 25.80 45.69 20.04
C ASP A 224 25.31 45.70 18.58
N ALA A 225 25.16 46.93 18.08
CA ALA A 225 24.57 47.27 16.81
C ALA A 225 25.36 46.75 15.60
N ILE A 226 24.68 46.11 14.66
CA ILE A 226 25.17 46.01 13.26
C ILE A 226 24.34 46.88 12.34
N HIS A 227 25.06 47.83 11.77
CA HIS A 227 24.70 48.87 10.82
C HIS A 227 24.10 48.33 9.50
N GLY A 228 22.95 48.91 9.13
CA GLY A 228 22.81 49.58 7.83
C GLY A 228 22.46 48.74 6.60
N MET A 229 21.16 48.62 6.31
CA MET A 229 20.68 48.66 4.92
C MET A 229 19.86 49.93 4.71
N GLU A 230 20.44 50.88 3.96
CA GLU A 230 19.73 52.04 3.42
C GLU A 230 18.72 51.60 2.34
N PRO A 231 17.48 52.13 2.34
CA PRO A 231 16.55 51.95 1.23
C PRO A 231 16.57 53.14 0.25
N THR A 232 16.72 52.82 -1.04
CA THR A 232 16.16 53.42 -2.28
C THR A 232 16.00 54.96 -2.45
N PRO A 233 16.18 55.47 -3.68
CA PRO A 233 15.46 56.66 -4.16
C PRO A 233 14.69 56.34 -5.47
N ARG A 234 13.53 56.90 -5.84
CA ARG A 234 12.67 57.98 -5.30
C ARG A 234 11.39 58.00 -6.17
N GLY A 235 10.23 58.30 -5.59
CA GLY A 235 8.98 58.51 -6.32
C GLY A 235 7.90 59.23 -5.52
N THR A 236 8.10 60.53 -5.28
CA THR A 236 7.13 61.63 -4.99
C THR A 236 5.73 61.35 -4.40
N ALA A 237 5.57 61.80 -3.15
CA ALA A 237 4.54 62.71 -2.59
C ALA A 237 3.03 62.40 -2.69
N SER A 238 2.39 62.15 -1.53
CA SER A 238 1.61 63.16 -0.77
C SER A 238 0.77 62.55 0.39
N THR A 239 1.01 63.08 1.59
CA THR A 239 0.16 63.26 2.80
C THR A 239 -1.26 62.66 2.88
N ALA A 240 -1.58 61.92 3.97
CA ALA A 240 -2.43 62.39 5.10
C ALA A 240 -2.85 61.26 6.10
N ASN A 241 -2.56 61.50 7.38
CA ASN A 241 -3.25 61.15 8.66
C ASN A 241 -4.12 59.89 8.86
N GLY A 242 -3.87 59.23 10.01
CA GLY A 242 -4.92 58.74 10.94
C GLY A 242 -4.69 57.30 11.43
N GLN A 243 -4.01 57.06 12.55
CA GLN A 243 -4.51 56.98 13.94
C GLN A 243 -4.77 55.52 14.39
N ALA A 244 -4.08 55.15 15.47
CA ALA A 244 -4.04 53.84 16.11
C ALA A 244 -5.36 53.44 16.79
N ASN A 245 -5.53 52.14 17.02
CA ASN A 245 -6.17 51.63 18.23
C ASN A 245 -5.67 50.20 18.52
N ASP A 246 -4.99 50.07 19.66
CA ASP A 246 -4.78 48.84 20.41
C ASP A 246 -6.11 48.30 20.97
N THR A 247 -6.27 46.98 20.95
CA THR A 247 -7.06 46.26 21.96
C THR A 247 -6.37 44.94 22.26
N ALA A 248 -5.77 44.86 23.44
CA ALA A 248 -5.33 43.65 24.10
C ALA A 248 -6.53 42.87 24.66
N MET A 249 -6.47 41.54 24.59
CA MET A 249 -7.16 40.65 25.52
C MET A 249 -6.27 39.44 25.84
N ASP A 250 -6.17 39.23 27.16
CA ASP A 250 -5.50 38.18 27.91
C ASP A 250 -5.80 36.75 27.46
N LEU A 251 -4.78 35.88 27.49
CA LEU A 251 -4.91 34.45 27.84
C LEU A 251 -3.59 33.98 28.49
N ASP A 252 -3.55 34.01 29.83
CA ASP A 252 -2.55 33.35 30.66
C ASP A 252 -2.97 31.89 30.93
N GLY A 253 -2.00 30.98 30.87
CA GLY A 253 -1.97 29.80 31.74
C GLY A 253 -1.91 28.44 31.06
N MET A 254 -0.71 27.97 30.74
CA MET A 254 -0.32 26.57 30.99
C MET A 254 1.21 26.47 31.13
N ASP A 255 1.67 26.14 32.33
CA ASP A 255 3.07 25.95 32.73
C ASP A 255 3.52 24.51 32.42
N PRO A 256 4.66 24.28 31.72
CA PRO A 256 5.22 22.95 31.45
C PRO A 256 6.44 22.64 32.34
N SER A 257 6.58 21.39 32.80
CA SER A 257 7.84 20.86 33.38
C SER A 257 7.74 19.36 33.71
N PRO A 258 8.85 18.59 33.77
CA PRO A 258 9.57 18.08 32.61
C PRO A 258 9.81 16.55 32.69
N ASN A 259 10.08 15.93 31.55
CA ASN A 259 10.52 14.53 31.47
C ASN A 259 12.06 14.46 31.39
N PRO A 260 12.76 13.70 32.26
CA PRO A 260 14.16 13.39 32.05
C PRO A 260 14.37 11.89 31.86
N SER A 261 14.97 11.46 30.75
CA SER A 261 15.87 10.29 30.74
C SER A 261 16.73 10.24 29.49
N THR A 262 17.93 10.79 29.66
CA THR A 262 19.16 10.53 28.91
C THR A 262 19.58 9.05 28.97
N LYS A 263 20.04 8.52 27.83
CA LYS A 263 20.86 7.30 27.70
C LYS A 263 22.21 7.49 28.41
N VAL A 264 22.70 6.44 29.07
CA VAL A 264 24.14 6.25 29.39
C VAL A 264 24.49 4.78 29.16
N GLU A 265 25.62 4.56 28.50
CA GLU A 265 26.20 3.25 28.18
C GLU A 265 27.00 2.62 29.34
N ASP A 266 26.90 1.29 29.39
CA ASP A 266 27.89 0.22 29.64
C ASP A 266 28.65 0.05 30.98
N THR A 267 28.53 -1.15 31.58
CA THR A 267 29.64 -2.11 31.88
C THR A 267 29.25 -3.29 32.81
N THR A 268 29.39 -4.51 32.27
CA THR A 268 29.86 -5.82 32.83
C THR A 268 29.52 -6.38 34.25
N ALA A 269 29.10 -7.66 34.22
CA ALA A 269 29.45 -8.82 35.09
C ALA A 269 28.60 -9.19 36.34
N GLY A 270 27.89 -10.34 36.24
CA GLY A 270 28.07 -11.49 37.15
C GLY A 270 27.06 -11.80 38.28
N ALA A 271 26.31 -12.90 38.08
CA ALA A 271 25.84 -13.91 39.06
C ALA A 271 24.52 -13.72 39.89
N ASP A 272 23.54 -14.55 39.50
CA ASP A 272 22.70 -15.47 40.30
C ASP A 272 21.80 -14.97 41.45
N SER A 273 20.47 -14.98 41.24
CA SER A 273 19.46 -15.54 42.17
C SER A 273 18.03 -15.49 41.59
N SER A 274 17.27 -16.50 41.96
CA SER A 274 16.00 -17.03 41.43
C SER A 274 14.68 -16.35 41.89
N VAL A 275 13.71 -16.25 40.94
CA VAL A 275 12.24 -16.58 41.04
C VAL A 275 11.27 -15.57 41.73
N PRO A 276 9.98 -15.38 41.30
CA PRO A 276 9.33 -15.47 39.97
C PRO A 276 8.36 -14.30 39.59
N THR A 277 7.95 -14.34 38.32
CA THR A 277 6.75 -13.83 37.61
C THR A 277 5.59 -13.20 38.39
N SER A 278 5.14 -12.02 37.91
CA SER A 278 3.71 -11.70 37.74
C SER A 278 3.49 -10.81 36.52
N THR A 279 2.66 -11.34 35.64
CA THR A 279 2.06 -10.75 34.43
C THR A 279 1.24 -9.50 34.75
N GLN A 280 1.45 -8.43 34.00
CA GLN A 280 0.42 -7.45 33.64
C GLN A 280 0.70 -6.98 32.22
N THR A 281 -0.19 -7.37 31.33
CA THR A 281 -0.42 -6.86 29.98
C THR A 281 -1.01 -5.47 30.10
N ASP A 282 -0.35 -4.49 29.50
CA ASP A 282 -1.01 -3.27 29.03
C ASP A 282 -0.75 -3.16 27.53
N GLU A 283 -1.79 -3.53 26.78
CA GLU A 283 -1.98 -3.19 25.38
C GLU A 283 -2.59 -1.79 25.33
N THR A 284 -2.00 -0.89 24.54
CA THR A 284 -2.63 0.12 23.65
C THR A 284 -1.61 1.24 23.42
N ALA A 285 -0.67 0.98 22.51
CA ALA A 285 0.01 2.04 21.77
C ALA A 285 -0.46 1.90 20.33
N GLU A 286 -1.15 2.93 19.85
CA GLU A 286 -1.61 3.09 18.47
C GLU A 286 -0.43 2.89 17.52
N HIS A 287 -0.49 1.81 16.75
CA HIS A 287 0.43 1.59 15.66
C HIS A 287 -0.19 2.24 14.43
N THR A 288 0.21 3.47 14.11
CA THR A 288 0.09 3.96 12.74
C THR A 288 0.89 2.99 11.86
N THR A 289 0.21 2.21 11.03
CA THR A 289 0.86 1.35 10.05
C THR A 289 1.33 2.22 8.90
N GLU A 290 2.58 2.68 9.01
CA GLU A 290 3.38 3.16 7.88
C GLU A 290 3.33 2.12 6.73
N PRO A 291 3.29 2.54 5.45
CA PRO A 291 3.59 1.63 4.36
C PRO A 291 5.04 1.17 4.51
N VAL A 292 5.25 -0.09 4.91
CA VAL A 292 6.60 -0.65 4.96
C VAL A 292 7.06 -0.91 3.52
N LEU A 293 7.94 -0.03 3.04
CA LEU A 293 8.48 0.00 1.68
C LEU A 293 9.70 -0.89 1.44
N SER A 294 10.21 -1.51 2.50
CA SER A 294 11.18 -2.59 2.40
C SER A 294 10.44 -3.92 2.26
N ASN A 295 11.12 -4.97 1.81
CA ASN A 295 10.75 -6.30 2.28
C ASN A 295 10.85 -6.21 3.82
N PRO A 296 9.76 -6.21 4.61
CA PRO A 296 9.72 -5.70 6.00
C PRO A 296 10.65 -6.40 7.00
N ASN A 297 11.44 -7.37 6.53
CA ASN A 297 12.23 -8.31 7.28
C ASN A 297 13.68 -8.45 6.80
N VAL A 298 14.15 -7.65 5.84
CA VAL A 298 15.54 -7.76 5.38
C VAL A 298 16.29 -6.48 5.72
N ASP A 299 16.97 -6.52 6.86
CA ASP A 299 17.95 -5.54 7.28
C ASP A 299 19.27 -5.74 6.51
N SER A 300 19.93 -4.64 6.11
CA SER A 300 21.17 -4.66 5.32
C SER A 300 22.30 -5.42 6.05
N GLU A 301 22.43 -5.28 7.37
CA GLU A 301 23.43 -6.04 8.14
C GLU A 301 23.10 -7.53 8.19
N ALA A 302 21.82 -7.86 8.41
CA ALA A 302 21.34 -9.24 8.40
C ALA A 302 21.56 -9.90 7.04
N TYR A 303 21.30 -9.20 5.94
CA TYR A 303 21.54 -9.69 4.59
C TYR A 303 23.02 -9.95 4.33
N LEU A 304 23.91 -9.02 4.67
CA LEU A 304 25.35 -9.17 4.47
C LEU A 304 25.98 -10.28 5.33
N ALA A 305 25.32 -10.64 6.45
CA ALA A 305 25.69 -11.77 7.30
C ALA A 305 25.04 -13.10 6.87
N SER A 306 24.10 -13.07 5.92
CA SER A 306 23.34 -14.23 5.48
C SER A 306 24.16 -15.16 4.58
N LYS A 307 23.66 -16.39 4.41
CA LYS A 307 24.18 -17.32 3.39
C LYS A 307 23.34 -17.24 2.15
N LEU A 308 23.98 -17.22 0.99
CA LEU A 308 23.32 -17.19 -0.29
C LEU A 308 23.28 -18.59 -0.90
N THR A 309 22.12 -18.94 -1.45
CA THR A 309 21.92 -20.19 -2.19
C THR A 309 21.72 -19.87 -3.66
N TYR A 310 22.73 -20.18 -4.47
CA TYR A 310 22.61 -20.19 -5.92
C TYR A 310 21.92 -21.50 -6.35
N SER A 311 20.84 -21.38 -7.09
CA SER A 311 20.13 -22.50 -7.72
C SER A 311 19.87 -22.21 -9.20
N GLU A 312 19.28 -23.15 -9.93
CA GLU A 312 18.99 -22.97 -11.36
C GLU A 312 18.08 -21.74 -11.57
N GLY A 313 18.71 -20.65 -12.00
CA GLY A 313 18.10 -19.37 -12.32
C GLY A 313 17.62 -18.51 -11.15
N ARG A 314 18.12 -18.75 -9.94
CA ARG A 314 17.72 -17.96 -8.75
C ARG A 314 18.85 -17.81 -7.74
N LEU A 315 18.88 -16.66 -7.07
CA LEU A 315 19.67 -16.37 -5.90
C LEU A 315 18.74 -16.09 -4.71
N LEU A 316 18.86 -16.89 -3.64
CA LEU A 316 18.06 -16.74 -2.43
C LEU A 316 18.97 -16.48 -1.21
N ASP A 317 18.46 -15.73 -0.24
CA ASP A 317 19.09 -15.61 1.09
C ASP A 317 18.72 -16.81 2.01
N SER A 318 19.21 -16.78 3.25
CA SER A 318 18.94 -17.84 4.24
C SER A 318 17.46 -17.95 4.64
N ASP A 319 16.70 -16.88 4.46
CA ASP A 319 15.28 -16.77 4.78
C ASP A 319 14.39 -17.12 3.58
N LYS A 320 14.99 -17.52 2.46
CA LYS A 320 14.33 -17.81 1.17
C LYS A 320 13.64 -16.58 0.56
N ASN A 321 14.13 -15.39 0.87
CA ASN A 321 13.80 -14.22 0.09
C ASN A 321 14.54 -14.30 -1.25
N ALA A 322 13.87 -13.94 -2.33
CA ALA A 322 14.49 -13.87 -3.64
C ALA A 322 15.32 -12.59 -3.73
N VAL A 323 16.62 -12.77 -3.94
CA VAL A 323 17.60 -11.68 -4.12
C VAL A 323 17.71 -11.32 -5.60
N MET A 324 17.71 -12.32 -6.48
CA MET A 324 17.78 -12.15 -7.93
C MET A 324 17.16 -13.35 -8.64
N MET A 325 16.47 -13.14 -9.76
CA MET A 325 15.78 -14.19 -10.51
C MET A 325 16.00 -14.08 -12.03
N ASP A 326 16.10 -15.21 -12.73
CA ASP A 326 16.39 -15.25 -14.18
C ASP A 326 15.32 -14.61 -15.06
N TRP A 327 14.05 -14.54 -14.62
CA TRP A 327 12.99 -13.88 -15.39
C TRP A 327 13.30 -12.40 -15.68
N GLU A 328 14.16 -11.79 -14.87
CA GLU A 328 14.62 -10.40 -15.00
C GLU A 328 15.67 -10.23 -16.10
N THR A 329 16.11 -11.31 -16.77
CA THR A 329 17.17 -11.25 -17.80
C THR A 329 16.84 -10.26 -18.92
N GLU A 330 15.57 -10.18 -19.37
CA GLU A 330 15.18 -9.21 -20.40
C GLU A 330 15.28 -7.77 -19.90
N ILE A 331 14.88 -7.51 -18.64
CA ILE A 331 15.01 -6.21 -17.99
C ILE A 331 16.48 -5.81 -17.97
N MET A 332 17.36 -6.67 -17.44
CA MET A 332 18.79 -6.41 -17.32
C MET A 332 19.46 -6.14 -18.68
N LYS A 333 19.06 -6.90 -19.70
CA LYS A 333 19.56 -6.69 -21.06
C LYS A 333 19.14 -5.34 -21.62
N VAL A 334 17.85 -4.99 -21.54
CA VAL A 334 17.35 -3.70 -22.06
C VAL A 334 17.98 -2.54 -21.29
N SER A 335 18.14 -2.65 -19.97
CA SER A 335 18.84 -1.65 -19.15
C SER A 335 20.27 -1.43 -19.64
N ALA A 336 21.05 -2.49 -19.78
CA ALA A 336 22.44 -2.39 -20.26
C ALA A 336 22.53 -1.84 -21.70
N ASP A 337 21.59 -2.20 -22.59
CA ASP A 337 21.53 -1.69 -23.97
C ASP A 337 21.18 -0.20 -24.02
N GLN A 338 20.28 0.27 -23.14
CA GLN A 338 19.88 1.67 -23.09
C GLN A 338 20.93 2.54 -22.41
N ILE A 339 21.60 2.04 -21.38
CA ILE A 339 22.64 2.78 -20.64
C ILE A 339 23.96 2.77 -21.43
N CYS A 340 24.41 1.61 -21.89
CA CYS A 340 25.61 1.45 -22.71
C CYS A 340 25.28 1.42 -24.22
N TYR A 341 24.57 2.45 -24.68
CA TYR A 341 24.00 2.53 -26.04
C TYR A 341 25.01 2.64 -27.18
N LYS A 342 26.30 2.84 -26.87
CA LYS A 342 27.40 2.85 -27.82
C LYS A 342 28.65 2.27 -27.17
N LYS A 343 29.59 1.87 -28.02
CA LYS A 343 30.90 1.36 -27.59
C LYS A 343 31.74 2.44 -26.93
N GLY A 344 32.65 2.02 -26.05
CA GLY A 344 33.64 2.90 -25.44
C GLY A 344 33.07 3.82 -24.35
N LEU A 345 31.93 3.47 -23.75
CA LEU A 345 31.40 4.20 -22.60
C LEU A 345 32.07 3.74 -21.30
N ARG A 346 32.20 4.65 -20.34
CA ARG A 346 32.64 4.37 -18.97
C ARG A 346 31.41 4.02 -18.14
N THR A 347 31.28 2.79 -17.68
CA THR A 347 30.05 2.33 -17.03
C THR A 347 30.28 1.87 -15.60
N MET A 348 29.22 1.89 -14.79
CA MET A 348 29.21 1.35 -13.44
C MET A 348 27.92 0.57 -13.20
N ASN A 349 28.05 -0.56 -12.53
CA ASN A 349 26.96 -1.28 -11.90
C ASN A 349 27.15 -1.29 -10.38
N ILE A 350 26.06 -1.08 -9.65
CA ILE A 350 25.99 -1.08 -8.18
C ILE A 350 25.06 -2.22 -7.76
N GLY A 351 25.64 -3.30 -7.24
CA GLY A 351 24.97 -4.58 -7.00
C GLY A 351 25.25 -5.60 -8.11
N HIS A 352 26.13 -6.56 -7.87
CA HIS A 352 26.50 -7.57 -8.88
C HIS A 352 25.46 -8.70 -8.97
N GLY A 353 24.98 -9.18 -7.83
CA GLY A 353 24.04 -10.29 -7.75
C GLY A 353 24.52 -11.52 -8.51
N MET A 354 23.80 -11.91 -9.57
CA MET A 354 24.16 -13.05 -10.43
C MET A 354 25.11 -12.70 -11.59
N GLY A 355 25.47 -11.42 -11.74
CA GLY A 355 26.33 -10.90 -12.81
C GLY A 355 25.66 -10.91 -14.18
N ILE A 356 24.31 -10.90 -14.23
CA ILE A 356 23.55 -10.89 -15.49
C ILE A 356 23.75 -9.54 -16.18
N VAL A 357 23.50 -8.43 -15.48
CA VAL A 357 23.60 -7.09 -16.05
C VAL A 357 25.04 -6.73 -16.43
N ASP A 358 26.03 -7.09 -15.62
CA ASP A 358 27.44 -6.82 -15.92
C ASP A 358 27.90 -7.53 -17.21
N LYS A 359 27.44 -8.76 -17.45
CA LYS A 359 27.70 -9.46 -18.71
C LYS A 359 27.07 -8.74 -19.90
N MET A 360 25.88 -8.18 -19.75
CA MET A 360 25.20 -7.41 -20.79
C MET A 360 25.92 -6.07 -21.04
N PHE A 361 26.40 -5.40 -20.00
CA PHE A 361 27.28 -4.24 -20.14
C PHE A 361 28.53 -4.57 -20.92
N LEU A 362 29.27 -5.62 -20.54
CA LEU A 362 30.49 -6.03 -21.25
C LEU A 362 30.22 -6.43 -22.71
N ALA A 363 29.06 -7.02 -23.01
CA ALA A 363 28.65 -7.33 -24.37
C ALA A 363 28.44 -6.07 -25.24
N ASN A 364 28.15 -4.93 -24.62
CA ASN A 364 28.02 -3.63 -25.27
C ASN A 364 29.36 -2.88 -25.45
N ASP A 365 30.49 -3.53 -25.13
CA ASP A 365 31.85 -3.08 -25.42
C ASP A 365 32.21 -1.71 -24.79
N PRO A 366 32.06 -1.55 -23.46
CA PRO A 366 32.43 -0.33 -22.75
C PRO A 366 33.95 -0.16 -22.72
N GLU A 367 34.42 1.08 -22.59
CA GLU A 367 35.84 1.36 -22.39
C GLU A 367 36.32 0.79 -21.05
N MET A 368 35.47 0.92 -20.02
CA MET A 368 35.69 0.42 -18.68
C MET A 368 34.36 0.16 -17.98
N HIS A 369 34.37 -0.75 -17.01
CA HIS A 369 33.20 -1.14 -16.23
C HIS A 369 33.55 -1.27 -14.75
N HIS A 370 32.93 -0.46 -13.89
CA HIS A 370 33.00 -0.60 -12.45
C HIS A 370 31.89 -1.51 -11.93
N ILE A 371 32.22 -2.36 -10.96
CA ILE A 371 31.25 -3.20 -10.24
C ILE A 371 31.43 -2.92 -8.76
N ILE A 372 30.37 -2.51 -8.07
CA ILE A 372 30.36 -2.36 -6.60
C ILE A 372 29.55 -3.49 -6.00
N GLU A 373 30.15 -4.23 -5.06
CA GLU A 373 29.52 -5.37 -4.41
C GLU A 373 29.95 -5.49 -2.95
N ALA A 374 28.97 -5.69 -2.07
CA ALA A 374 29.16 -5.71 -0.63
C ALA A 374 29.12 -7.12 -0.03
N HIS A 375 28.37 -8.04 -0.63
CA HIS A 375 28.11 -9.35 -0.04
C HIS A 375 29.33 -10.28 -0.17
N PRO A 376 29.87 -10.83 0.94
CA PRO A 376 31.10 -11.63 0.92
C PRO A 376 31.06 -12.85 -0.01
N GLU A 377 29.95 -13.59 -0.04
CA GLU A 377 29.81 -14.76 -0.94
C GLU A 377 29.70 -14.39 -2.43
N VAL A 378 29.11 -13.23 -2.75
CA VAL A 378 29.09 -12.72 -4.14
C VAL A 378 30.50 -12.28 -4.55
N MET A 379 31.24 -11.63 -3.64
CA MET A 379 32.65 -11.27 -3.83
C MET A 379 33.55 -12.49 -4.03
N GLU A 380 33.35 -13.58 -3.29
CA GLU A 380 34.08 -14.83 -3.52
C GLU A 380 33.78 -15.40 -4.91
N LYS A 381 32.52 -15.35 -5.35
CA LYS A 381 32.12 -15.77 -6.70
C LYS A 381 32.77 -14.90 -7.79
N LEU A 382 32.78 -13.58 -7.63
CA LEU A 382 33.46 -12.63 -8.53
C LEU A 382 34.94 -13.00 -8.72
N ARG A 383 35.66 -13.27 -7.62
CA ARG A 383 37.06 -13.74 -7.67
C ARG A 383 37.20 -15.08 -8.37
N ARG A 384 36.35 -16.05 -8.04
CA ARG A 384 36.39 -17.40 -8.64
C ARG A 384 36.12 -17.41 -10.14
N GLU A 385 35.25 -16.53 -10.61
CA GLU A 385 34.88 -16.40 -12.03
C GLU A 385 35.84 -15.50 -12.82
N GLY A 386 36.86 -14.93 -12.17
CA GLY A 386 37.90 -14.15 -12.84
C GLY A 386 37.51 -12.72 -13.20
N TRP A 387 36.46 -12.15 -12.58
CA TRP A 387 36.04 -10.78 -12.84
C TRP A 387 37.13 -9.76 -12.48
N HIS A 388 37.88 -10.01 -11.41
CA HIS A 388 39.01 -9.18 -11.00
C HIS A 388 40.19 -9.19 -11.98
N ASP A 389 40.28 -10.21 -12.85
CA ASP A 389 41.37 -10.36 -13.81
C ASP A 389 41.03 -9.73 -15.18
N MET A 390 39.79 -9.26 -15.37
CA MET A 390 39.37 -8.65 -16.63
C MET A 390 39.96 -7.25 -16.77
N PRO A 391 40.65 -6.92 -17.89
CA PRO A 391 41.45 -5.71 -18.00
C PRO A 391 40.63 -4.41 -18.02
N ASN A 392 39.36 -4.47 -18.44
CA ASN A 392 38.43 -3.34 -18.49
C ASN A 392 37.41 -3.35 -17.35
N VAL A 393 37.57 -4.21 -16.33
CA VAL A 393 36.68 -4.28 -15.17
C VAL A 393 37.43 -3.85 -13.92
N THR A 394 36.79 -3.06 -13.07
CA THR A 394 37.28 -2.73 -11.73
C THR A 394 36.22 -3.05 -10.71
N VAL A 395 36.48 -4.06 -9.87
CA VAL A 395 35.59 -4.48 -8.79
C VAL A 395 35.95 -3.75 -7.50
N HIS A 396 34.96 -3.12 -6.89
CA HIS A 396 35.06 -2.45 -5.59
C HIS A 396 34.32 -3.28 -4.54
N GLU A 397 35.03 -3.66 -3.49
CA GLU A 397 34.50 -4.45 -2.38
C GLU A 397 33.99 -3.53 -1.26
N GLY A 398 32.72 -3.67 -0.91
CA GLY A 398 32.08 -2.94 0.19
C GLY A 398 30.73 -2.34 -0.19
N LYS A 399 30.09 -1.72 0.81
CA LYS A 399 28.85 -0.96 0.62
C LYS A 399 29.07 0.21 -0.33
N TRP A 400 28.08 0.51 -1.15
CA TRP A 400 28.18 1.62 -2.11
C TRP A 400 28.33 2.96 -1.38
N GLN A 401 27.71 3.11 -0.21
CA GLN A 401 27.83 4.26 0.69
C GLN A 401 29.29 4.53 1.10
N ASP A 402 30.14 3.50 1.19
CA ASP A 402 31.56 3.63 1.53
C ASP A 402 32.46 3.82 0.30
N VAL A 403 32.02 3.34 -0.85
CA VAL A 403 32.81 3.28 -2.10
C VAL A 403 32.62 4.56 -2.92
N LEU A 404 31.37 4.98 -3.15
CA LEU A 404 31.05 6.11 -4.01
C LEU A 404 31.72 7.43 -3.57
N PRO A 405 31.76 7.81 -2.27
CA PRO A 405 32.46 9.03 -1.85
C PRO A 405 33.92 9.05 -2.30
N LYS A 406 34.62 7.91 -2.22
CA LYS A 406 36.04 7.81 -2.63
C LYS A 406 36.20 7.97 -4.14
N LEU A 407 35.25 7.50 -4.93
CA LEU A 407 35.25 7.66 -6.39
C LEU A 407 34.98 9.11 -6.80
N VAL A 408 34.07 9.78 -6.06
CA VAL A 408 33.84 11.23 -6.22
C VAL A 408 35.10 12.02 -5.91
N GLU A 409 35.79 11.73 -4.79
CA GLU A 409 37.07 12.37 -4.43
C GLU A 409 38.17 12.15 -5.49
N GLN A 410 38.16 11.00 -6.17
CA GLN A 410 39.08 10.68 -7.25
C GLN A 410 38.74 11.39 -8.57
N GLY A 411 37.58 12.05 -8.67
CA GLY A 411 37.10 12.71 -9.87
C GLY A 411 36.67 11.72 -10.96
N VAL A 412 36.17 10.55 -10.57
CA VAL A 412 35.59 9.58 -11.51
C VAL A 412 34.35 10.17 -12.16
N ILE A 413 34.27 10.08 -13.50
CA ILE A 413 33.12 10.49 -14.30
C ILE A 413 32.72 9.35 -15.23
N LEU A 414 31.43 9.07 -15.32
CA LEU A 414 30.86 7.88 -15.95
C LEU A 414 29.79 8.27 -16.97
N ASP A 415 29.74 7.56 -18.08
CA ASP A 415 28.71 7.76 -19.12
C ASP A 415 27.46 6.91 -18.85
N GLY A 416 27.55 5.90 -17.99
CA GLY A 416 26.45 5.01 -17.66
C GLY A 416 26.52 4.50 -16.22
N ILE A 417 25.43 4.62 -15.47
CA ILE A 417 25.33 4.10 -14.09
C ILE A 417 24.06 3.24 -14.00
N TYR A 418 24.18 2.05 -13.42
CA TYR A 418 23.06 1.17 -13.13
C TYR A 418 23.05 0.79 -11.64
N TYR A 419 21.85 0.80 -11.03
CA TYR A 419 21.65 0.47 -9.63
C TYR A 419 20.62 -0.65 -9.45
N ASP A 420 21.05 -1.75 -8.85
CA ASP A 420 20.23 -2.93 -8.60
C ASP A 420 20.77 -3.67 -7.36
N THR A 421 20.55 -3.07 -6.21
CA THR A 421 20.98 -3.59 -4.90
C THR A 421 19.85 -4.34 -4.19
N TYR A 422 20.16 -4.89 -3.02
CA TYR A 422 19.22 -5.65 -2.21
C TYR A 422 19.31 -5.23 -0.74
N ALA A 423 18.18 -5.33 -0.03
CA ALA A 423 18.04 -4.94 1.39
C ALA A 423 18.30 -3.44 1.67
N GLU A 424 17.91 -2.59 0.73
CA GLU A 424 17.98 -1.13 0.82
C GLU A 424 16.53 -0.58 0.66
N ASP A 425 16.26 0.59 1.22
CA ASP A 425 14.95 1.23 1.12
C ASP A 425 14.91 2.32 0.03
N TYR A 426 13.77 3.00 -0.11
CA TYR A 426 13.63 4.06 -1.11
C TYR A 426 14.50 5.29 -0.79
N LYS A 427 14.77 5.57 0.49
CA LYS A 427 15.63 6.68 0.90
C LYS A 427 17.06 6.46 0.42
N ASP A 428 17.55 5.22 0.44
CA ASP A 428 18.85 4.85 -0.12
C ASP A 428 18.93 5.13 -1.64
N LEU A 429 17.90 4.71 -2.39
CA LEU A 429 17.82 5.00 -3.84
C LEU A 429 17.78 6.51 -4.09
N LYS A 430 17.02 7.25 -3.27
CA LYS A 430 16.91 8.70 -3.36
C LYS A 430 18.24 9.40 -3.09
N GLU A 431 18.93 9.03 -2.02
CA GLU A 431 20.28 9.54 -1.71
C GLU A 431 21.24 9.26 -2.87
N LEU A 432 21.21 8.04 -3.41
CA LEU A 432 22.06 7.66 -4.53
C LEU A 432 21.92 8.65 -5.71
N PHE A 433 20.69 8.91 -6.16
CA PHE A 433 20.50 9.75 -7.34
C PHE A 433 20.58 11.26 -7.04
N GLN A 434 20.37 11.70 -5.80
CA GLN A 434 20.49 13.11 -5.40
C GLN A 434 21.93 13.53 -5.12
N GLU A 435 22.78 12.62 -4.64
CA GLU A 435 24.15 12.95 -4.24
C GLU A 435 25.19 12.36 -5.21
N TYR A 436 25.12 11.06 -5.46
CA TYR A 436 26.23 10.35 -6.11
C TYR A 436 26.09 10.25 -7.63
N VAL A 437 24.88 10.03 -8.15
CA VAL A 437 24.66 10.06 -9.60
C VAL A 437 24.96 11.47 -10.13
N ILE A 438 24.54 12.53 -9.43
CA ILE A 438 24.85 13.91 -9.81
C ILE A 438 26.37 14.13 -9.88
N ALA A 439 27.11 13.62 -8.89
CA ALA A 439 28.56 13.82 -8.81
C ALA A 439 29.36 12.97 -9.81
N LEU A 440 28.90 11.76 -10.14
CA LEU A 440 29.64 10.78 -10.94
C LEU A 440 29.21 10.71 -12.40
N MET A 441 27.99 11.12 -12.75
CA MET A 441 27.49 10.98 -14.11
C MET A 441 27.96 12.15 -15.01
N ASP A 442 28.43 11.81 -16.20
CA ASP A 442 28.71 12.78 -17.26
C ASP A 442 27.43 13.54 -17.64
N SER A 443 27.56 14.80 -18.06
CA SER A 443 26.45 15.62 -18.55
C SER A 443 25.59 14.97 -19.65
N ASN A 444 26.16 14.06 -20.46
CA ASN A 444 25.44 13.31 -21.49
C ASN A 444 25.24 11.82 -21.13
N GLY A 445 25.51 11.48 -19.87
CA GLY A 445 25.40 10.13 -19.34
C GLY A 445 23.95 9.66 -19.18
N ARG A 446 23.80 8.39 -18.83
CA ARG A 446 22.50 7.76 -18.56
C ARG A 446 22.54 7.03 -17.23
N PHE A 447 21.51 7.20 -16.44
CA PHE A 447 21.30 6.47 -15.19
C PHE A 447 20.08 5.57 -15.34
N GLY A 448 20.14 4.34 -14.83
CA GLY A 448 18.98 3.48 -14.68
C GLY A 448 19.05 2.71 -13.38
N PHE A 449 17.93 2.18 -12.95
CA PHE A 449 17.83 1.37 -11.74
C PHE A 449 16.76 0.30 -11.87
N TYR A 450 16.80 -0.71 -11.01
CA TYR A 450 15.73 -1.67 -10.89
C TYR A 450 14.51 -1.03 -10.21
N ASN A 451 13.40 -0.89 -10.94
CA ASN A 451 12.16 -0.27 -10.47
C ASN A 451 11.16 -1.34 -10.03
N GLY A 452 11.30 -1.82 -8.79
CA GLY A 452 10.42 -2.83 -8.20
C GLY A 452 9.65 -2.41 -6.95
N LEU A 453 9.74 -1.14 -6.54
CA LEU A 453 9.08 -0.66 -5.32
C LEU A 453 7.55 -0.75 -5.43
N GLY A 454 6.93 -1.45 -4.49
CA GLY A 454 5.48 -1.70 -4.49
C GLY A 454 4.99 -2.60 -5.62
N ALA A 455 5.87 -3.33 -6.31
CA ALA A 455 5.49 -4.20 -7.44
C ALA A 455 4.70 -5.45 -7.03
N ASP A 456 4.53 -5.69 -5.73
CA ASP A 456 3.59 -6.64 -5.15
C ASP A 456 2.13 -6.14 -5.19
N ARG A 457 1.89 -4.90 -5.61
CA ARG A 457 0.56 -4.33 -5.82
C ARG A 457 0.52 -3.18 -6.83
N GLN A 458 -0.34 -3.26 -7.84
CA GLN A 458 -0.42 -2.25 -8.92
C GLN A 458 -0.54 -0.79 -8.43
N VAL A 459 -1.41 -0.50 -7.45
CA VAL A 459 -1.59 0.87 -6.96
C VAL A 459 -0.32 1.40 -6.28
N CYS A 460 0.36 0.56 -5.49
CA CYS A 460 1.62 0.92 -4.85
C CYS A 460 2.72 1.15 -5.91
N TYR A 461 2.84 0.23 -6.87
CA TYR A 461 3.79 0.36 -7.98
C TYR A 461 3.60 1.66 -8.76
N ASP A 462 2.35 2.06 -9.02
CA ASP A 462 2.02 3.31 -9.71
C ASP A 462 2.34 4.55 -8.87
N VAL A 463 2.13 4.49 -7.55
CA VAL A 463 2.51 5.56 -6.62
C VAL A 463 4.03 5.73 -6.61
N TYR A 464 4.80 4.67 -6.33
CA TYR A 464 6.26 4.78 -6.20
C TYR A 464 6.98 5.05 -7.52
N THR A 465 6.41 4.62 -8.66
CA THR A 465 6.90 5.06 -9.98
C THR A 465 6.80 6.59 -10.12
N LYS A 466 5.68 7.19 -9.68
CA LYS A 466 5.50 8.65 -9.75
C LYS A 466 6.33 9.41 -8.70
N VAL A 467 6.47 8.87 -7.50
CA VAL A 467 7.32 9.46 -6.46
C VAL A 467 8.77 9.51 -6.93
N SER A 468 9.29 8.40 -7.46
CA SER A 468 10.65 8.37 -8.04
C SER A 468 10.82 9.29 -9.23
N GLU A 469 9.84 9.39 -10.13
CA GLU A 469 9.85 10.35 -11.24
C GLU A 469 9.97 11.80 -10.76
N LEU A 470 9.21 12.17 -9.71
CA LEU A 470 9.26 13.54 -9.15
C LEU A 470 10.56 13.82 -8.42
N ASP A 471 11.06 12.88 -7.62
CA ASP A 471 12.33 13.07 -6.90
C ASP A 471 13.54 13.09 -7.85
N LEU A 472 13.51 12.33 -8.96
CA LEU A 472 14.51 12.41 -10.02
C LEU A 472 14.48 13.77 -10.72
N PHE A 473 13.28 14.31 -10.97
CA PHE A 473 13.12 15.64 -11.54
C PHE A 473 13.69 16.72 -10.63
N ASP A 474 13.45 16.62 -9.32
CA ASP A 474 14.04 17.50 -8.30
C ASP A 474 15.57 17.38 -8.26
N ALA A 475 16.12 16.20 -8.56
CA ALA A 475 17.56 15.96 -8.75
C ALA A 475 18.10 16.46 -10.11
N GLY A 476 17.27 17.10 -10.94
CA GLY A 476 17.64 17.64 -12.24
C GLY A 476 17.71 16.60 -13.36
N MET A 477 16.98 15.49 -13.26
CA MET A 477 16.92 14.43 -14.27
C MET A 477 15.50 14.19 -14.79
N ASP A 478 15.35 14.04 -16.10
CA ASP A 478 14.14 13.48 -16.72
C ASP A 478 14.27 11.96 -16.83
N VAL A 479 13.15 11.24 -16.70
CA VAL A 479 13.08 9.78 -16.85
C VAL A 479 12.25 9.39 -18.07
N GLU A 480 12.78 8.48 -18.87
CA GLU A 480 12.06 7.79 -19.95
C GLU A 480 11.71 6.37 -19.51
N TRP A 481 10.42 6.04 -19.49
CA TRP A 481 9.92 4.73 -19.09
C TRP A 481 9.73 3.80 -20.29
N THR A 482 10.55 2.75 -20.40
CA THR A 482 10.34 1.66 -21.36
C THR A 482 9.48 0.57 -20.73
N ILE A 483 8.34 0.25 -21.35
CA ILE A 483 7.42 -0.78 -20.85
C ILE A 483 7.85 -2.16 -21.35
N LEU A 484 8.11 -3.07 -20.41
CA LEU A 484 8.38 -4.49 -20.67
C LEU A 484 7.25 -5.36 -20.13
N LYS A 485 6.92 -6.44 -20.83
CA LYS A 485 5.90 -7.39 -20.38
C LYS A 485 6.50 -8.37 -19.40
N VAL A 486 5.87 -8.51 -18.24
CA VAL A 486 6.27 -9.50 -17.24
C VAL A 486 5.64 -10.85 -17.63
N PRO A 487 6.41 -11.95 -17.67
CA PRO A 487 5.85 -13.27 -17.94
C PRO A 487 4.88 -13.68 -16.81
N ASP A 488 4.03 -14.68 -17.05
CA ASP A 488 3.17 -15.22 -15.99
C ASP A 488 4.02 -15.94 -14.92
N LEU A 489 4.33 -15.24 -13.84
CA LEU A 489 5.17 -15.74 -12.73
C LEU A 489 4.40 -16.72 -11.82
N ALA A 490 3.06 -16.67 -11.83
CA ALA A 490 2.23 -17.51 -10.97
C ALA A 490 2.03 -18.93 -11.55
N GLN A 491 1.98 -19.07 -12.87
CA GLN A 491 1.67 -20.34 -13.54
C GLN A 491 2.83 -20.94 -14.36
N THR A 492 4.05 -20.39 -14.21
CA THR A 492 5.22 -20.87 -14.95
C THR A 492 5.88 -22.10 -14.31
N SER A 493 6.35 -23.02 -15.15
CA SER A 493 7.19 -24.15 -14.74
C SER A 493 8.69 -23.82 -14.72
N ASN A 494 9.09 -22.62 -15.15
CA ASN A 494 10.47 -22.17 -15.11
C ASN A 494 10.87 -21.89 -13.65
N PRO A 495 11.84 -22.62 -13.06
CA PRO A 495 12.31 -22.38 -11.70
C PRO A 495 12.80 -20.95 -11.48
N GLY A 496 13.44 -20.34 -12.47
CA GLY A 496 13.93 -18.96 -12.44
C GLY A 496 12.85 -17.87 -12.56
N ALA A 497 11.57 -18.28 -12.66
CA ALA A 497 10.43 -17.37 -12.78
C ALA A 497 9.26 -17.71 -11.84
N ASN A 498 9.25 -18.90 -11.23
CA ASN A 498 8.17 -19.31 -10.34
C ASN A 498 8.47 -18.98 -8.87
N TRP A 499 7.39 -18.85 -8.10
CA TRP A 499 7.44 -18.56 -6.66
C TRP A 499 7.61 -19.79 -5.77
N GLU A 500 7.79 -20.98 -6.35
CA GLU A 500 7.89 -22.22 -5.58
C GLU A 500 9.17 -22.23 -4.73
N GLY A 501 9.00 -22.33 -3.42
CA GLY A 501 10.09 -22.33 -2.45
C GLY A 501 10.59 -20.94 -2.05
N ILE A 502 9.98 -19.87 -2.58
CA ILE A 502 10.26 -18.48 -2.22
C ILE A 502 9.31 -18.08 -1.09
N ARG A 503 9.83 -17.36 -0.08
CA ARG A 503 9.06 -16.98 1.12
C ARG A 503 7.86 -16.12 0.77
N ARG A 504 8.04 -15.12 -0.09
CA ARG A 504 7.01 -14.18 -0.57
C ARG A 504 7.31 -13.76 -2.01
N PRO A 505 6.31 -13.75 -2.91
CA PRO A 505 6.42 -13.07 -4.20
C PRO A 505 6.71 -11.59 -3.98
N TYR A 506 7.66 -11.04 -4.73
CA TYR A 506 7.96 -9.60 -4.71
C TYR A 506 7.38 -8.86 -5.91
N TRP A 507 6.76 -9.60 -6.85
CA TRP A 507 6.24 -9.04 -8.09
C TRP A 507 4.90 -9.67 -8.47
N CYS A 508 3.88 -8.86 -8.72
CA CYS A 508 2.55 -9.28 -9.19
C CYS A 508 2.01 -8.45 -10.37
N VAL A 509 2.69 -7.37 -10.73
CA VAL A 509 2.26 -6.42 -11.76
C VAL A 509 2.53 -6.95 -13.18
N PRO A 510 1.63 -6.75 -14.16
CA PRO A 510 1.77 -7.32 -15.52
C PRO A 510 2.85 -6.66 -16.40
N GLU A 511 3.33 -5.47 -16.02
CA GLU A 511 4.27 -4.66 -16.78
C GLU A 511 5.38 -4.13 -15.89
N TYR A 512 6.61 -4.18 -16.39
CA TYR A 512 7.77 -3.54 -15.77
C TYR A 512 8.04 -2.20 -16.46
N ARG A 513 8.18 -1.13 -15.68
CA ARG A 513 8.56 0.21 -16.17
C ARG A 513 10.05 0.41 -15.96
N LEU A 514 10.82 0.28 -17.03
CA LEU A 514 12.27 0.42 -17.03
C LEU A 514 12.67 1.91 -17.12
N PRO A 515 13.38 2.46 -16.12
CA PRO A 515 13.82 3.85 -16.14
C PRO A 515 15.12 4.04 -16.93
N THR A 516 15.13 4.98 -17.86
CA THR A 516 16.37 5.59 -18.38
C THR A 516 16.34 7.08 -18.09
N CYS A 517 17.18 7.51 -17.15
CA CYS A 517 17.27 8.87 -16.65
C CYS A 517 18.43 9.63 -17.33
N LYS A 518 18.23 10.91 -17.59
CA LYS A 518 19.23 11.85 -18.16
C LYS A 518 19.09 13.19 -17.47
N PHE A 519 20.17 13.96 -17.34
CA PHE A 519 20.05 15.33 -16.88
C PHE A 519 19.14 16.16 -17.79
N VAL A 520 18.33 17.04 -17.19
CA VAL A 520 17.48 18.00 -17.91
C VAL A 520 18.38 18.97 -18.66
N GLY A 521 18.34 18.99 -20.00
CA GLY A 521 19.23 19.81 -20.82
C GLY A 521 18.96 19.77 -22.32
#